data_AF-A0A947EMI3-F1
#
_entry.id   AF-A0A947EMI3-F1
#
_cell.length_a   1.000
_cell.length_b   1.000
_cell.length_c   1.000
_cell.angle_alpha   90.00
_cell.angle_beta   90.00
_cell.angle_gamma   90.00
#
_symmetry.space_group_name_H-M   'P 1'
#
loop_
_entity.id
_entity.type
_entity.pdbx_description
1 polymer ?
#
loop_
_entity_poly.entity_id
_entity_poly.type
_entity_poly.pdbx_seq_one_letter_code
_entity_poly.pdbx_strand_id
1 'polypeptide(L)' 'EYDHNLSQQIYVSDECWNVIAAAKAATVQIIRKAGLSDKIDSSDKLREVVLTEMMEKRAPSDAALAYIKQEVSDLW' A
#
# COMPACT_ATOMS: atom_id res chain seq x y z
N GLU A 1 -4.48 13.73 -18.82
CA GLU A 1 -3.42 13.05 -19.58
C GLU A 1 -2.61 12.08 -18.71
N TYR A 2 -2.08 12.49 -17.54
CA TYR A 2 -1.43 11.60 -16.57
C TYR A 2 -2.37 10.48 -16.05
N ASP A 3 -3.59 10.82 -15.61
CA ASP A 3 -4.60 9.83 -15.20
C ASP A 3 -5.15 9.00 -16.37
N HIS A 4 -5.06 9.53 -17.59
CA HIS A 4 -5.54 8.85 -18.80
C HIS A 4 -4.52 7.79 -19.28
N ASN A 5 -3.21 8.06 -19.11
CA ASN A 5 -2.14 7.09 -19.39
C ASN A 5 -2.04 5.99 -18.33
N LEU A 6 -2.41 6.27 -17.07
CA LEU A 6 -2.47 5.25 -16.01
C LEU A 6 -3.64 4.26 -16.20
N SER A 7 -4.65 4.65 -16.98
CA SER A 7 -5.84 3.83 -17.28
C SER A 7 -5.68 2.88 -18.47
N GLN A 8 -4.53 2.87 -19.16
CA GLN A 8 -4.20 1.78 -20.08
C GLN A 8 -4.09 0.51 -19.24
N GLN A 9 -5.09 -0.35 -19.39
CA GLN A 9 -5.35 -1.51 -18.52
C GLN A 9 -4.10 -2.36 -18.35
N ILE A 10 -3.48 -2.28 -17.18
CA ILE A 10 -2.53 -3.30 -16.74
C ILE A 10 -3.38 -4.53 -16.44
N TYR A 11 -3.36 -5.50 -17.35
CA TYR A 11 -3.96 -6.81 -17.12
C TYR A 11 -3.09 -7.54 -16.09
N VAL A 12 -3.59 -7.57 -14.86
CA VAL A 12 -3.07 -8.41 -13.79
C VAL A 12 -4.06 -9.52 -13.49
N SER A 13 -3.62 -10.60 -12.86
CA SER A 13 -4.55 -11.62 -12.38
C SER A 13 -5.50 -11.06 -11.30
N ASP A 14 -6.65 -11.69 -11.13
CA ASP A 14 -7.58 -11.37 -10.04
C ASP A 14 -6.88 -11.54 -8.68
N GLU A 15 -6.00 -12.53 -8.56
CA GLU A 15 -5.17 -12.76 -7.37
C GLU A 15 -4.24 -11.59 -7.09
N CYS A 16 -3.50 -11.09 -8.10
CA CYS A 16 -2.64 -9.92 -7.96
C CYS A 16 -3.45 -8.68 -7.57
N TRP A 17 -4.59 -8.46 -8.22
CA TRP A 17 -5.49 -7.37 -7.88
C TRP A 17 -5.97 -7.44 -6.42
N ASN A 18 -6.32 -8.63 -5.94
CA ASN A 18 -6.73 -8.85 -4.55
C ASN A 18 -5.59 -8.54 -3.56
N VAL A 19 -4.35 -8.93 -3.87
CA VAL A 19 -3.19 -8.61 -3.02
C VAL A 19 -2.95 -7.09 -2.98
N ILE A 20 -3.05 -6.40 -4.11
CA ILE A 20 -2.93 -4.93 -4.19
C ILE A 20 -4.04 -4.26 -3.36
N ALA A 21 -5.28 -4.71 -3.50
CA ALA A 21 -6.42 -4.19 -2.75
C ALA A 21 -6.24 -4.39 -1.23
N ALA A 22 -5.76 -5.57 -0.82
CA ALA A 22 -5.47 -5.88 0.57
C ALA A 22 -4.35 -4.99 1.14
N ALA A 23 -3.25 -4.79 0.39
CA ALA A 23 -2.17 -3.90 0.78
C ALA A 23 -2.67 -2.45 0.98
N LYS A 24 -3.49 -1.95 0.04
CA LYS A 24 -4.13 -0.63 0.16
C LYS A 24 -5.01 -0.52 1.41
N ALA A 25 -5.87 -1.52 1.65
CA ALA A 25 -6.75 -1.54 2.81
C ALA A 25 -5.95 -1.54 4.13
N ALA A 26 -4.87 -2.32 4.20
CA ALA A 26 -3.98 -2.36 5.35
C ALA A 26 -3.30 -1.01 5.60
N THR A 27 -2.80 -0.33 4.56
CA THR A 27 -2.23 1.02 4.68
C THR A 27 -3.26 2.02 5.23
N VAL A 28 -4.50 1.99 4.73
CA VAL A 28 -5.58 2.83 5.27
C VAL A 28 -5.84 2.53 6.75
N GLN A 29 -5.80 1.26 7.16
CA GLN A 29 -5.96 0.89 8.57
C GLN A 29 -4.82 1.40 9.45
N ILE A 30 -3.58 1.41 8.97
CA ILE A 30 -2.44 2.01 9.68
C ILE A 30 -2.68 3.50 9.91
N ILE A 31 -3.05 4.23 8.85
CA ILE A 31 -3.34 5.68 8.94
C ILE A 31 -4.48 5.95 9.92
N ARG A 32 -5.57 5.18 9.85
CA ARG A 32 -6.72 5.33 10.76
C ARG A 32 -6.34 5.05 12.21
N LYS A 33 -5.58 3.98 12.48
CA LYS A 33 -5.13 3.64 13.83
C LYS A 33 -4.23 4.73 14.41
N ALA A 34 -3.33 5.29 13.59
CA ALA A 34 -2.51 6.41 14.01
C ALA A 34 -3.39 7.63 14.34
N GLY A 35 -4.34 7.99 13.48
CA GLY A 35 -5.25 9.13 13.69
C GLY A 35 -6.21 9.01 14.89
N LEU A 36 -6.48 7.80 15.37
CA LEU A 36 -7.27 7.55 16.58
C LEU A 36 -6.46 7.63 17.88
N SER A 37 -5.14 7.79 17.79
CA SER A 37 -4.27 7.88 18.97
C SER A 37 -4.33 9.28 19.58
N ASP A 38 -4.75 9.37 20.85
CA ASP A 38 -4.76 10.62 21.62
C ASP A 38 -3.36 11.24 21.80
N LYS A 39 -2.29 10.49 21.47
CA LYS A 39 -0.91 10.96 21.52
C LYS A 39 -0.50 11.78 20.28
N ILE A 40 -1.33 11.78 19.24
CA ILE A 40 -1.09 12.49 18.00
C ILE A 40 -1.87 13.81 18.01
N ASP A 41 -1.14 14.90 18.19
CA ASP A 41 -1.64 16.26 18.35
C ASP A 41 -1.35 17.15 17.13
N SER A 42 -0.58 16.64 16.16
CA SER A 42 -0.19 17.36 14.95
C SER A 42 -0.09 16.44 13.73
N SER A 43 -0.21 17.04 12.54
CA SER A 43 -0.01 16.35 11.26
C SER A 43 1.40 15.80 11.09
N ASP A 44 2.42 16.50 11.62
CA ASP A 44 3.81 16.05 11.54
C ASP A 44 4.04 14.78 12.35
N LYS A 45 3.47 14.72 13.56
CA LYS A 45 3.54 13.54 14.42
C LYS A 45 2.73 12.36 13.86
N LEU A 46 1.60 12.63 13.21
CA LEU A 46 0.84 11.62 12.48
C LEU A 46 1.70 10.98 11.38
N ARG A 47 2.35 11.81 10.56
CA ARG A 47 3.24 11.35 9.50
C ARG A 47 4.39 10.51 10.07
N GLU A 48 5.05 10.99 11.12
CA GLU A 48 6.14 10.27 11.76
C GLU A 48 5.70 8.88 12.25
N VAL A 49 4.59 8.80 12.97
CA VAL A 49 4.05 7.52 13.47
C VAL A 49 3.70 6.56 12.32
N VAL A 50 3.04 7.06 11.27
CA VAL A 50 2.68 6.23 10.11
C VAL A 50 3.93 5.70 9.40
N LEU A 51 4.94 6.55 9.19
CA LEU A 51 6.19 6.14 8.54
C LEU A 51 6.96 5.14 9.40
N THR A 52 7.10 5.39 10.70
CA THR A 52 7.76 4.48 11.64
C THR A 52 7.08 3.12 11.65
N GLU A 53 5.75 3.07 11.71
CA GLU A 53 5.04 1.78 11.68
C GLU A 53 5.22 1.01 10.37
N MET A 54 5.30 1.71 9.23
CA MET A 54 5.57 1.08 7.93
C MET A 54 7.04 0.64 7.75
N MET A 55 7.97 1.14 8.58
CA MET A 55 9.37 0.70 8.60
C MET A 55 9.60 -0.45 9.59
N GLU A 56 9.03 -0.37 10.79
CA GLU A 56 9.18 -1.38 11.83
C GLU A 56 8.44 -2.67 11.48
N LYS A 57 7.22 -2.53 10.93
CA LYS A 57 6.46 -3.64 10.37
C LYS A 57 6.63 -3.57 8.86
N ARG A 58 7.07 -4.67 8.26
CA ARG A 58 7.19 -4.82 6.80
C ARG A 58 5.98 -4.18 6.12
N ALA A 59 6.21 -3.21 5.25
CA ALA A 59 5.14 -2.39 4.71
C ALA A 59 4.11 -3.27 3.99
N PRO A 60 2.80 -3.01 4.11
CA PRO A 60 1.80 -3.82 3.42
C PRO A 60 2.01 -3.89 1.90
N SER A 61 2.62 -2.86 1.32
CA SER A 61 3.00 -2.78 -0.09
C SER A 61 4.10 -3.76 -0.49
N ASP A 62 4.94 -4.24 0.42
CA ASP A 62 6.04 -5.15 0.09
C ASP A 62 5.54 -6.49 -0.43
N ALA A 63 4.46 -7.00 0.15
CA ALA A 63 3.81 -8.23 -0.30
C ALA A 63 3.19 -8.05 -1.69
N ALA A 64 2.51 -6.93 -1.93
CA ALA A 64 1.96 -6.61 -3.24
C ALA A 64 3.05 -6.44 -4.29
N LEU A 65 4.15 -5.74 -3.97
CA LEU A 65 5.27 -5.57 -4.89
C LEU A 65 5.95 -6.89 -5.23
N ALA A 66 6.14 -7.77 -4.24
CA ALA A 66 6.70 -9.10 -4.46
C ALA A 66 5.79 -9.94 -5.38
N TYR A 67 4.47 -9.88 -5.18
CA TYR A 67 3.51 -10.60 -6.01
C TYR A 67 3.50 -10.08 -7.45
N ILE A 68 3.47 -8.75 -7.64
CA ILE A 68 3.54 -8.15 -8.98
C ILE A 68 4.81 -8.60 -9.71
N LYS A 69 5.97 -8.60 -9.04
CA LYS A 69 7.23 -9.07 -9.64
C LYS A 69 7.17 -10.54 -10.03
N GLN A 70 6.55 -11.37 -9.19
CA GLN A 70 6.38 -12.80 -9.49
C GLN A 70 5.49 -12.99 -10.72
N GLU A 71 4.32 -12.35 -10.74
CA GLU A 71 3.38 -12.45 -11.86
C GLU A 71 4.00 -11.98 -13.17
N VAL A 72 4.76 -10.89 -13.15
CA VAL A 72 5.51 -10.42 -14.32
C VAL A 72 6.56 -11.43 -14.75
N SER A 73 7.26 -12.08 -13.81
CA SER A 73 8.23 -13.13 -14.11
C SER A 73 7.60 -14.39 -14.70
N ASP A 74 6.35 -14.70 -14.37
CA ASP A 74 5.65 -15.89 -14.87
C ASP A 74 5.11 -15.70 -16.31
N LEU A 75 5.05 -14.45 -16.79
CA LEU A 75 4.63 -14.12 -18.15
C LEU A 75 5.75 -14.32 -19.20
N TRP A 76 7.02 -14.42 -18.77
CA TRP A 76 8.21 -14.36 -19.63
C TRP A 76 9.08 -15.62 -19.45
#